data_AF-D2I7S9-F1
#
_entry.id   AF-D2I7S9-F1
#
_cell.length_a   1.000
_cell.length_b   1.000
_cell.length_c   1.000
_cell.angle_alpha   90.00
_cell.angle_beta   90.00
_cell.angle_gamma   90.00
#
_symmetry.space_group_name_H-M   'P 1'
#
loop_
_entity.id
_entity.type
_entity.pdbx_description
1 polymer ?
#
loop_
_entity_poly.entity_id
_entity_poly.type
_entity_poly.pdbx_seq_one_letter_code
_entity_poly.pdbx_strand_id
1 'polypeptide(L)'
;MEQSPLAASLLILWLHLCRVGTVLNVQQNPPWLRVQEGEDTNFTCRFPSTTFYSLHWYRWEPAKSPTFLFSVSLNGDEKKKGRVKTTLNTQEDYSSLYIKGSQPEDAATYLCAM
;
A
#
# COMPACT_ATOMS: atom_id res chain seq x y z
N MET A 1 36.80 -41.30 2.75
CA MET A 1 35.81 -40.51 1.97
C MET A 1 34.46 -40.86 2.55
N GLU A 2 34.04 -40.14 3.59
CA GLU A 2 32.72 -40.32 4.22
C GLU A 2 32.01 -38.98 4.07
N GLN A 3 31.39 -38.77 2.91
CA GLN A 3 30.47 -37.65 2.73
C GLN A 3 29.23 -38.00 3.55
N SER A 4 29.04 -37.38 4.72
CA SER A 4 27.85 -37.61 5.55
C SER A 4 26.61 -37.08 4.80
N PRO A 5 25.79 -37.96 4.19
CA PRO A 5 24.69 -37.53 3.32
C PRO A 5 23.59 -36.83 4.13
N LEU A 6 23.54 -37.09 5.44
CA LEU A 6 22.61 -36.48 6.39
C LEU A 6 22.84 -34.98 6.55
N ALA A 7 24.10 -34.53 6.60
CA ALA A 7 24.44 -33.12 6.70
C ALA A 7 24.03 -32.37 5.41
N ALA A 8 24.26 -32.99 4.25
CA ALA A 8 23.81 -32.46 2.97
C ALA A 8 22.27 -32.42 2.88
N SER A 9 21.57 -33.48 3.33
CA SER A 9 20.10 -33.52 3.37
C SER A 9 19.50 -32.48 4.30
N LEU A 10 20.10 -32.21 5.46
CA LEU A 10 19.68 -31.15 6.37
C LEU A 10 19.85 -29.76 5.74
N LEU A 11 20.98 -29.50 5.07
CA LEU A 11 21.22 -28.23 4.36
C LEU A 11 20.21 -28.01 3.23
N ILE A 12 19.90 -29.05 2.45
CA ILE A 12 18.89 -29.00 1.38
C ILE A 12 17.49 -28.72 1.96
N LEU A 13 17.13 -29.36 3.07
CA LEU A 13 15.85 -29.13 3.75
C LEU A 13 15.72 -27.68 4.26
N TRP A 14 16.81 -27.10 4.79
CA TRP A 14 16.86 -25.69 5.20
C TRP A 14 16.69 -24.74 4.02
N LEU A 15 17.27 -25.05 2.86
CA LEU A 15 17.10 -24.25 1.64
C LEU A 15 15.66 -24.29 1.10
N HIS A 16 14.95 -25.41 1.25
CA HIS A 16 13.53 -25.52 0.88
C HIS A 16 12.58 -24.81 1.87
N LEU A 17 13.00 -24.59 3.11
CA LEU A 17 12.25 -23.82 4.12
C LEU A 17 12.33 -22.31 3.91
N CYS A 18 13.30 -21.81 3.13
CA CYS A 18 13.33 -20.44 2.59
C CYS A 18 12.32 -20.27 1.44
N ARG A 19 11.08 -20.76 1.64
CA ARG A 19 9.98 -20.54 0.71
C ARG A 19 9.72 -19.03 0.68
N VAL A 20 10.21 -18.37 -0.36
CA VAL A 20 9.87 -16.98 -0.68
C VAL A 20 8.36 -16.95 -0.86
N GLY A 21 7.64 -16.46 0.15
CA GLY A 21 6.26 -16.08 -0.02
C GLY A 21 6.21 -14.96 -1.05
N THR A 22 5.39 -15.10 -2.08
CA THR A 22 5.08 -13.97 -2.96
C THR A 22 4.34 -12.93 -2.12
N VAL A 23 5.06 -11.92 -1.64
CA VAL A 23 4.45 -10.77 -0.99
C VAL A 23 3.61 -10.05 -2.05
N LEU A 24 2.28 -10.14 -1.92
CA LEU A 24 1.36 -9.32 -2.69
C LEU A 24 1.49 -7.89 -2.18
N ASN A 25 2.46 -7.16 -2.71
CA ASN A 25 2.76 -5.81 -2.27
C ASN A 25 2.04 -4.80 -3.16
N VAL A 26 1.55 -3.74 -2.54
CA VAL A 26 1.12 -2.55 -3.29
C VAL A 26 2.33 -1.69 -3.62
N GLN A 27 2.24 -0.92 -4.69
CA GLN A 27 3.25 0.08 -5.04
C GLN A 27 2.67 1.48 -4.86
N GLN A 28 3.20 2.23 -3.90
CA GLN A 28 2.79 3.61 -3.64
C GLN A 28 3.73 4.63 -4.27
N ASN A 29 3.16 5.73 -4.80
CA ASN A 29 3.89 6.85 -5.36
C ASN A 29 3.16 8.19 -5.10
N PRO A 30 3.87 9.29 -4.85
CA PRO A 30 5.30 9.34 -4.57
C PRO A 30 5.61 8.83 -3.15
N PRO A 31 6.86 8.38 -2.87
CA PRO A 31 7.24 7.90 -1.54
C PRO A 31 7.26 9.02 -0.49
N TRP A 32 7.52 10.26 -0.93
CA TRP A 32 7.39 11.46 -0.14
C TRP A 32 7.14 12.64 -1.08
N LEU A 33 6.55 13.71 -0.55
CA LEU A 33 6.30 14.94 -1.28
C LEU A 33 6.32 16.13 -0.32
N ARG A 34 6.68 17.32 -0.81
CA ARG A 34 6.51 18.60 -0.12
C ARG A 34 5.54 19.42 -0.94
N VAL A 35 4.53 19.99 -0.29
CA VAL A 35 3.43 20.73 -0.94
C VAL A 35 3.36 22.09 -0.29
N GLN A 36 3.15 23.13 -1.09
CA GLN A 36 2.85 24.44 -0.51
C GLN A 36 1.42 24.46 0.02
N GLU A 37 1.18 25.24 1.07
CA GLU A 37 -0.17 25.42 1.58
C GLU A 37 -1.10 25.94 0.47
N GLY A 38 -2.29 25.34 0.35
CA GLY A 38 -3.26 25.67 -0.70
C GLY A 38 -3.05 24.93 -2.03
N GLU A 39 -1.93 24.24 -2.24
CA GLU A 39 -1.76 23.38 -3.42
C GLU A 39 -2.43 22.02 -3.24
N ASP A 40 -2.87 21.45 -4.36
CA ASP A 40 -3.45 20.12 -4.39
C ASP A 40 -2.35 19.04 -4.43
N THR A 41 -2.61 17.87 -3.84
CA THR A 41 -1.70 16.74 -3.90
C THR A 41 -2.43 15.43 -4.13
N ASN A 42 -1.71 14.42 -4.64
CA ASN A 42 -2.23 13.11 -4.96
C ASN A 42 -1.20 12.01 -4.63
N PHE A 43 -1.69 10.92 -4.04
CA PHE A 43 -0.95 9.66 -3.86
C PHE A 43 -1.61 8.57 -4.70
N THR A 44 -0.80 7.83 -5.47
CA THR A 44 -1.25 6.65 -6.21
C THR A 44 -0.82 5.39 -5.49
N CYS A 45 -1.70 4.40 -5.42
CA CYS A 45 -1.42 3.06 -4.94
C CYS A 45 -1.78 2.05 -6.03
N ARG A 46 -0.79 1.38 -6.60
CA ARG A 46 -0.98 0.29 -7.56
C ARG A 46 -1.06 -1.05 -6.86
N PHE A 47 -1.91 -1.94 -7.38
CA PHE A 47 -2.15 -3.26 -6.79
C PHE A 47 -2.11 -4.37 -7.84
N PRO A 48 -1.75 -5.62 -7.49
CA PRO A 48 -1.96 -6.76 -8.35
C PRO A 48 -3.46 -7.09 -8.47
N SER A 49 -4.02 -7.02 -9.69
CA SER A 49 -5.44 -7.28 -9.95
C SER A 49 -5.87 -8.71 -9.66
N THR A 50 -4.96 -9.69 -9.73
CA THR A 50 -5.26 -11.12 -9.50
C THR A 50 -5.82 -11.42 -8.12
N THR A 51 -5.61 -10.54 -7.14
CA THR A 51 -6.03 -10.71 -5.75
C THR A 51 -6.84 -9.53 -5.21
N PHE A 52 -7.25 -8.60 -6.08
CA PHE A 52 -7.91 -7.38 -5.64
C PHE A 52 -9.36 -7.64 -5.25
N TYR A 53 -9.71 -7.27 -4.02
CA TYR A 53 -11.10 -7.25 -3.53
C TYR A 53 -11.49 -5.85 -3.04
N SER A 54 -10.64 -5.27 -2.21
CA SER A 54 -10.77 -3.93 -1.66
C SER A 54 -9.40 -3.30 -1.46
N LEU A 55 -9.38 -1.97 -1.33
CA LEU A 55 -8.21 -1.21 -0.94
C LEU A 55 -8.58 -0.15 0.08
N HIS A 56 -7.71 0.02 1.04
CA HIS A 56 -7.91 0.85 2.21
C HIS A 56 -6.82 1.93 2.25
N TRP A 57 -7.25 3.18 2.43
CA TRP A 57 -6.37 4.32 2.67
C TRP A 57 -6.36 4.67 4.16
N TYR A 58 -5.17 4.88 4.70
CA TYR A 58 -4.92 5.27 6.08
C TYR A 58 -4.05 6.52 6.16
N ARG A 59 -4.26 7.30 7.20
CA ARG A 59 -3.35 8.36 7.64
C ARG A 59 -2.60 7.88 8.87
N TRP A 60 -1.27 7.96 8.85
CA TRP A 60 -0.41 7.56 9.94
C TRP A 60 0.48 8.73 10.36
N GLU A 61 0.62 8.89 11.67
CA GLU A 61 1.52 9.83 12.31
C GLU A 61 2.39 9.06 13.33
N PRO A 62 3.65 9.46 13.56
CA PRO A 62 4.50 8.84 14.57
C PRO A 62 3.80 8.75 15.94
N ALA A 63 3.99 7.62 16.62
CA ALA A 63 3.40 7.32 17.94
C ALA A 63 1.86 7.26 17.98
N LYS A 64 1.17 7.30 16.83
CA LYS A 64 -0.28 7.09 16.73
C LYS A 64 -0.60 5.82 15.94
N SER A 65 -1.75 5.21 16.23
CA SER A 65 -2.30 4.15 15.40
C SER A 65 -2.75 4.71 14.04
N PRO A 66 -2.62 3.95 12.93
CA PRO A 66 -3.15 4.35 11.64
C PRO A 66 -4.65 4.67 11.73
N THR A 67 -5.02 5.85 11.23
CA THR A 67 -6.41 6.30 11.15
C THR A 67 -6.97 5.94 9.79
N PHE A 68 -8.08 5.20 9.77
CA PHE A 68 -8.79 4.87 8.54
C PHE A 68 -9.36 6.12 7.85
N LEU A 69 -9.16 6.22 6.54
CA LEU A 69 -9.72 7.30 5.71
C LEU A 69 -10.85 6.77 4.83
N PHE A 70 -10.55 5.79 3.98
CA PHE A 70 -11.46 5.27 2.98
C PHE A 70 -11.21 3.78 2.71
N SER A 71 -12.28 3.10 2.30
CA SER A 71 -12.23 1.74 1.73
C SER A 71 -12.91 1.80 0.36
N VAL A 72 -12.26 1.32 -0.68
CA VAL A 72 -12.78 1.22 -2.05
C VAL A 72 -12.77 -0.24 -2.48
N SER A 73 -13.74 -0.64 -3.28
CA SER A 73 -13.95 -2.04 -3.72
C SER A 73 -14.42 -2.05 -5.17
N LEU A 74 -14.50 -3.22 -5.81
CA LEU A 74 -14.87 -3.37 -7.23
C LEU A 74 -16.14 -2.59 -7.66
N ASN A 75 -17.11 -2.45 -6.77
CA ASN A 75 -18.38 -1.74 -7.03
C ASN A 75 -18.38 -0.26 -6.59
N GLY A 76 -17.21 0.26 -6.18
CA GLY A 76 -17.08 1.55 -5.52
C GLY A 76 -16.49 2.62 -6.43
N ASP A 77 -17.29 3.67 -6.68
CA ASP A 77 -16.86 4.91 -7.34
C ASP A 77 -16.02 5.80 -6.40
N GLU A 78 -15.74 7.03 -6.85
CA GLU A 78 -15.08 8.08 -6.05
C GLU A 78 -15.75 8.25 -4.67
N LYS A 79 -14.94 8.22 -3.60
CA LYS A 79 -15.37 8.55 -2.23
C LYS A 79 -14.72 9.85 -1.79
N LYS A 80 -15.46 10.72 -1.10
CA LYS A 80 -14.97 12.03 -0.66
C LYS A 80 -15.40 12.33 0.76
N LYS A 81 -14.49 12.92 1.54
CA LYS A 81 -14.73 13.48 2.87
C LYS A 81 -14.00 14.81 3.00
N GLY A 82 -14.76 15.90 3.02
CA GLY A 82 -14.20 17.25 3.07
C GLY A 82 -13.31 17.54 1.85
N ARG A 83 -12.03 17.85 2.11
CA ARG A 83 -11.01 18.13 1.09
C ARG A 83 -10.34 16.87 0.51
N VAL A 84 -10.51 15.72 1.14
CA VAL A 84 -9.85 14.46 0.72
C VAL A 84 -10.83 13.60 -0.07
N LYS A 85 -10.37 13.03 -1.18
CA LYS A 85 -11.12 12.06 -1.98
C LYS A 85 -10.24 10.89 -2.40
N THR A 86 -10.85 9.74 -2.65
CA THR A 86 -10.18 8.59 -3.23
C THR A 86 -10.94 8.09 -4.46
N THR A 87 -10.20 7.62 -5.46
CA THR A 87 -10.75 6.95 -6.63
C THR A 87 -10.15 5.55 -6.75
N LEU A 88 -10.85 4.68 -7.48
CA LEU A 88 -10.38 3.35 -7.84
C LEU A 88 -10.51 3.18 -9.35
N ASN A 89 -9.44 2.76 -10.01
CA ASN A 89 -9.43 2.34 -11.40
C ASN A 89 -8.97 0.87 -11.44
N THR A 90 -9.93 -0.03 -11.57
CA THR A 90 -9.68 -1.48 -11.66
C THR A 90 -9.23 -1.93 -13.05
N GLN A 91 -9.31 -1.06 -14.06
CA GLN A 91 -8.81 -1.38 -15.42
C GLN A 91 -7.30 -1.12 -15.52
N GLU A 92 -6.81 -0.12 -14.77
CA GLU A 92 -5.39 0.26 -14.71
C GLU A 92 -4.73 -0.11 -13.37
N ASP A 93 -5.42 -0.89 -12.54
CA ASP A 93 -4.91 -1.47 -11.31
C ASP A 93 -4.33 -0.46 -10.30
N TYR A 94 -5.03 0.65 -10.10
CA TYR A 94 -4.63 1.63 -9.09
C TYR A 94 -5.80 2.30 -8.37
N SER A 95 -5.50 2.77 -7.17
CA SER A 95 -6.31 3.75 -6.44
C SER A 95 -5.54 5.05 -6.29
N SER A 96 -6.24 6.17 -6.25
CA SER A 96 -5.65 7.48 -5.94
C SER A 96 -6.25 8.07 -4.67
N LEU A 97 -5.46 8.83 -3.91
CA LEU A 97 -5.89 9.63 -2.77
C LEU A 97 -5.49 11.08 -3.03
N TYR A 98 -6.48 11.91 -3.28
CA TYR A 98 -6.29 13.32 -3.59
C TYR A 98 -6.73 14.20 -2.42
N ILE A 99 -5.90 15.20 -2.11
CA ILE A 99 -6.15 16.21 -1.08
C ILE A 99 -6.20 17.55 -1.80
N LYS A 100 -7.37 18.20 -1.74
CA LYS A 100 -7.55 19.55 -2.28
C LYS A 100 -7.04 20.59 -1.28
N GLY A 101 -6.28 21.57 -1.74
CA GLY A 101 -5.82 22.71 -0.93
C GLY A 101 -5.17 22.26 0.37
N SER A 102 -3.97 21.70 0.27
CA SER A 102 -3.22 21.12 1.38
C SER A 102 -3.05 22.12 2.52
N GLN A 103 -3.24 21.66 3.75
CA GLN A 103 -3.08 22.45 4.98
C GLN A 103 -1.96 21.86 5.85
N PRO A 104 -1.37 22.63 6.78
CA PRO A 104 -0.33 22.11 7.68
C PRO A 104 -0.74 20.83 8.43
N GLU A 105 -2.03 20.67 8.77
CA GLU A 105 -2.57 19.50 9.46
C GLU A 105 -2.59 18.24 8.57
N ASP A 106 -2.51 18.38 7.25
CA ASP A 106 -2.45 17.26 6.31
C ASP A 106 -1.05 16.61 6.29
N ALA A 107 -0.05 17.23 6.93
CA ALA A 107 1.30 16.67 7.03
C ALA A 107 1.32 15.36 7.82
N ALA A 108 1.35 14.24 7.10
CA ALA A 108 1.35 12.89 7.66
C ALA A 108 1.87 11.88 6.62
N THR A 109 2.02 10.63 7.03
CA THR A 109 2.24 9.52 6.11
C THR A 109 0.90 8.95 5.68
N TYR A 110 0.71 8.74 4.38
CA TYR A 110 -0.49 8.12 3.83
C TYR A 110 -0.16 6.70 3.37
N LEU A 111 -0.85 5.72 3.94
CA LEU A 111 -0.61 4.30 3.70
C LEU A 111 -1.78 3.69 2.92
N CYS A 112 -1.46 2.80 2.01
CA CYS A 112 -2.41 1.99 1.25
C CYS A 112 -2.23 0.51 1.61
N ALA A 113 -3.35 -0.22 1.72
CA ALA A 113 -3.33 -1.68 1.91
C ALA A 113 -4.50 -2.32 1.17
N MET A 114 -4.33 -3.55 0.68
CA MET A 114 -5.42 -4.39 0.16
C MET A 114 -5.93 -5.33 1.23
#